data_AF-A0A7W7Y6E5-F1
#
_entry.id   AF-A0A7W7Y6E5-F1
#
_cell.length_a   1.000
_cell.length_b   1.000
_cell.length_c   1.000
_cell.angle_alpha   90.00
_cell.angle_beta   90.00
_cell.angle_gamma   90.00
#
_symmetry.space_group_name_H-M   'P 1'
#
loop_
_entity.id
_entity.type
_entity.pdbx_description
1 polymer ?
#
loop_
_entity_poly.entity_id
_entity_poly.type
_entity_poly.pdbx_seq_one_letter_code
_entity_poly.pdbx_strand_id
1 'polypeptide(L)'
;MSSVIYNNIPSINAQNNLRVNSQNLSQSIERLSSGMRINRAADDASGLAISEKMRGQISGLDRAVSNAQDGISLIQTAEGALNETTAILQRMRELSVQAANGTLTSDDRQHIQREVDQLKEEIDRISTSTEFNTKKLLNGDATARWSTSDADKMDAIIRDSVISGNYQLDVTARVGKNQVLKSDIMTLKEGSFAGD
;
A
#
# COMPACT_ATOMS: atom_id res chain seq x y z
N MET A 1 24.46 8.68 -74.34
CA MET A 1 23.19 9.14 -73.76
C MET A 1 22.22 7.97 -73.78
N SER A 2 21.81 7.47 -72.62
CA SER A 2 20.85 6.37 -72.53
C SER A 2 19.43 6.91 -72.66
N SER A 3 18.85 6.86 -73.87
CA SER A 3 17.42 7.11 -74.09
C SER A 3 16.65 5.80 -73.99
N VAL A 4 15.89 5.64 -72.92
CA VAL A 4 15.00 4.48 -72.71
C VAL A 4 13.56 4.99 -72.90
N ILE A 5 12.89 4.55 -73.96
CA ILE A 5 11.55 5.05 -74.35
C ILE A 5 10.43 4.35 -73.56
N TYR A 6 10.66 3.12 -73.09
CA TYR A 6 9.65 2.30 -72.41
C TYR A 6 9.64 2.44 -70.87
N ASN A 7 10.76 2.80 -70.25
CA ASN A 7 10.87 2.96 -68.80
C ASN A 7 11.57 4.28 -68.46
N ASN A 8 10.85 5.19 -67.79
CA ASN A 8 11.39 6.48 -67.36
C ASN A 8 12.10 6.32 -66.00
N ILE A 9 13.37 5.91 -66.04
CA ILE A 9 14.21 5.72 -64.85
C ILE A 9 14.31 6.99 -63.98
N PRO A 10 14.47 8.23 -64.53
CA PRO A 10 14.42 9.46 -63.73
C PRO A 10 13.11 9.65 -62.96
N SER A 11 11.96 9.33 -63.57
CA SER A 11 10.65 9.42 -62.90
C SER A 11 10.50 8.40 -61.78
N ILE A 12 10.98 7.16 -61.97
CA ILE A 12 10.99 6.12 -60.93
C ILE A 12 11.87 6.55 -59.74
N ASN A 13 13.03 7.15 -60.00
CA ASN A 13 13.89 7.69 -58.95
C ASN A 13 13.23 8.86 -58.19
N ALA A 14 12.55 9.76 -58.90
CA ALA A 14 11.78 10.83 -58.28
C ALA A 14 10.64 10.28 -57.39
N GLN A 15 9.91 9.27 -57.85
CA GLN A 15 8.85 8.60 -57.07
C GLN A 15 9.42 7.87 -55.84
N ASN A 16 10.57 7.23 -55.96
CA ASN A 16 11.25 6.60 -54.81
C ASN A 16 11.65 7.64 -53.75
N ASN A 17 12.22 8.78 -54.17
CA ASN A 17 12.57 9.87 -53.25
C ASN A 17 11.33 10.50 -52.60
N LEU A 18 10.24 10.70 -53.37
CA LEU A 18 8.97 11.16 -52.83
C LEU A 18 8.41 10.19 -51.79
N ARG A 19 8.46 8.87 -52.04
CA ARG A 19 8.01 7.85 -51.09
C ARG A 19 8.78 7.91 -49.77
N VAL A 20 10.11 8.05 -49.81
CA VAL A 20 10.93 8.21 -48.60
C VAL A 20 10.57 9.50 -47.86
N ASN A 21 10.40 10.61 -48.57
CA ASN A 21 10.00 11.89 -47.97
C ASN A 21 8.60 11.83 -47.33
N SER A 22 7.63 11.18 -47.98
CA SER A 22 6.29 10.98 -47.43
C SER A 22 6.31 10.13 -46.15
N GLN A 23 7.19 9.11 -46.08
CA GLN A 23 7.39 8.31 -44.87
C GLN A 23 7.98 9.14 -43.72
N ASN A 24 9.03 9.93 -44.00
CA ASN A 24 9.66 10.80 -43.00
C ASN A 24 8.70 11.91 -42.50
N LEU A 25 7.89 12.47 -43.40
CA LEU A 25 6.85 13.44 -43.02
C LEU A 25 5.81 12.78 -42.12
N SER A 26 5.35 11.57 -42.44
CA SER A 26 4.38 10.83 -41.63
C SER A 26 4.90 10.55 -40.22
N GLN A 27 6.16 10.13 -40.09
CA GLN A 27 6.82 9.96 -38.78
C GLN A 27 6.94 11.27 -38.00
N SER A 28 7.23 12.38 -38.69
CA SER A 28 7.33 13.70 -38.05
C SER A 28 5.98 14.17 -37.53
N ILE A 29 4.90 13.93 -38.28
CA ILE A 29 3.52 14.20 -37.86
C ILE A 29 3.14 13.31 -36.66
N GLU A 30 3.54 12.04 -36.65
CA GLU A 30 3.28 11.12 -35.53
C GLU A 30 3.97 11.60 -34.24
N ARG A 31 5.23 12.02 -34.32
CA ARG A 31 5.98 12.62 -33.19
C ARG A 31 5.35 13.94 -32.73
N LEU A 32 4.91 14.80 -33.66
CA LEU A 32 4.22 16.05 -33.33
C LEU A 32 2.90 15.78 -32.60
N SER A 33 2.09 14.83 -33.09
CA SER A 33 0.77 14.52 -32.54
C SER A 33 0.82 13.82 -31.18
N SER A 34 1.87 13.06 -30.92
CA SER A 34 2.09 12.36 -29.64
C SER A 34 2.88 13.20 -28.63
N GLY A 35 3.63 14.20 -29.08
CA GLY A 35 4.60 14.94 -28.28
C GLY A 35 5.80 14.10 -27.81
N MET A 36 5.91 12.84 -28.25
CA MET A 36 6.98 11.93 -27.85
C MET A 36 8.02 11.78 -28.96
N ARG A 37 9.30 11.83 -28.57
CA ARG A 37 10.42 11.64 -29.50
C ARG A 37 10.50 10.18 -30.00
N ILE A 38 10.16 9.22 -29.15
CA ILE A 38 10.21 7.78 -29.44
C ILE A 38 8.78 7.23 -29.31
N ASN A 39 8.15 6.87 -30.43
CA ASN A 39 6.78 6.31 -30.46
C ASN A 39 6.74 4.81 -30.72
N ARG A 40 7.77 4.26 -31.37
CA ARG A 40 7.81 2.87 -31.81
C ARG A 40 9.11 2.22 -31.35
N ALA A 41 9.03 0.94 -30.99
CA ALA A 41 10.22 0.14 -30.65
C ALA A 41 11.20 0.01 -31.83
N ALA A 42 10.70 0.19 -33.06
CA ALA A 42 11.51 0.16 -34.28
C ALA A 42 12.45 1.37 -34.44
N ASP A 43 12.14 2.52 -33.82
CA ASP A 43 12.96 3.74 -33.93
C ASP A 43 14.12 3.72 -32.91
N ASP A 44 13.86 3.29 -31.67
CA ASP A 44 14.84 3.15 -30.59
C ASP A 44 14.30 2.20 -29.51
N ALA A 45 14.61 0.91 -29.64
CA ALA A 45 14.12 -0.13 -28.71
C ALA A 45 14.64 0.08 -27.28
N SER A 46 15.90 0.52 -27.13
CA SER A 46 16.54 0.74 -25.83
C SER A 46 15.98 1.99 -25.15
N GLY A 47 15.81 3.08 -25.90
CA GLY A 47 15.20 4.31 -25.40
C GLY A 47 13.74 4.12 -24.97
N LEU A 48 12.96 3.38 -25.78
CA LEU A 48 11.59 3.03 -25.41
C LEU A 48 11.54 2.16 -24.16
N ALA A 49 12.40 1.14 -24.05
CA ALA A 49 12.43 0.25 -22.87
C ALA A 49 12.77 1.00 -21.58
N ILE A 50 13.73 1.95 -21.62
CA ILE A 50 14.05 2.79 -20.46
C ILE A 50 12.89 3.73 -20.14
N SER A 51 12.26 4.35 -21.15
CA SER A 51 11.09 5.21 -20.95
C SER A 51 9.90 4.47 -20.33
N GLU A 52 9.60 3.24 -20.77
CA GLU A 52 8.54 2.42 -20.17
C GLU A 52 8.88 1.97 -18.75
N LYS A 53 10.16 1.63 -18.48
CA LYS A 53 10.61 1.36 -17.11
C LYS A 53 10.40 2.58 -16.21
N MET A 54 10.76 3.78 -16.66
CA MET A 54 10.55 5.02 -15.91
C MET A 54 9.07 5.33 -15.74
N ARG A 55 8.22 5.14 -16.75
CA ARG A 55 6.76 5.27 -16.63
C ARG A 55 6.21 4.32 -15.57
N GLY A 56 6.64 3.06 -15.58
CA GLY A 56 6.27 2.07 -14.58
C GLY A 56 6.70 2.48 -13.17
N GLN A 57 7.92 3.00 -13.02
CA GLN A 57 8.41 3.54 -11.75
C GLN A 57 7.60 4.76 -11.28
N ILE A 58 7.28 5.70 -12.17
CA ILE A 58 6.47 6.87 -11.86
C ILE A 58 5.08 6.43 -11.40
N SER A 59 4.40 5.57 -12.16
CA SER A 59 3.09 5.04 -11.78
C SER A 59 3.14 4.27 -10.45
N GLY A 60 4.22 3.53 -10.19
CA GLY A 60 4.45 2.86 -8.92
C GLY A 60 4.64 3.84 -7.76
N LEU A 61 5.42 4.91 -7.97
CA LEU A 61 5.63 5.98 -7.00
C LEU A 61 4.34 6.74 -6.72
N ASP A 62 3.55 7.08 -7.75
CA ASP A 62 2.25 7.76 -7.57
C ASP A 62 1.32 6.94 -6.68
N ARG A 63 1.25 5.62 -6.90
CA ARG A 63 0.51 4.70 -6.03
C ARG A 63 1.09 4.64 -4.62
N ALA A 64 2.41 4.62 -4.48
CA ALA A 64 3.06 4.64 -3.17
C ALA A 64 2.75 5.94 -2.40
N VAL A 65 2.71 7.08 -3.08
CA VAL A 65 2.34 8.38 -2.49
C VAL A 65 0.88 8.36 -2.02
N SER A 66 -0.06 7.88 -2.83
CA SER A 66 -1.46 7.73 -2.39
C SER A 66 -1.59 6.78 -1.19
N ASN A 67 -0.88 5.65 -1.20
CA ASN A 67 -0.88 4.72 -0.06
C ASN A 67 -0.28 5.36 1.21
N ALA A 68 0.74 6.20 1.07
CA ALA A 68 1.32 6.94 2.19
C ALA A 68 0.33 7.96 2.76
N GLN A 69 -0.44 8.63 1.91
CA GLN A 69 -1.51 9.55 2.33
C GLN A 69 -2.60 8.81 3.13
N ASP A 70 -3.03 7.64 2.66
CA ASP A 70 -3.97 6.79 3.41
C ASP A 70 -3.37 6.36 4.77
N GLY A 71 -2.07 6.06 4.80
CA GLY A 71 -1.34 5.77 6.03
C GLY A 71 -1.33 6.96 7.01
N ILE A 72 -1.15 8.18 6.51
CA ILE A 72 -1.23 9.41 7.31
C ILE A 72 -2.64 9.57 7.88
N SER A 73 -3.69 9.41 7.06
CA SER A 73 -5.08 9.52 7.52
C SER A 73 -5.43 8.45 8.57
N LEU A 74 -4.90 7.23 8.42
CA LEU A 74 -5.05 6.17 9.42
C LEU A 74 -4.39 6.56 10.74
N ILE A 75 -3.16 7.08 10.71
CA ILE A 75 -2.45 7.51 11.91
C ILE A 75 -3.16 8.68 12.59
N GLN A 76 -3.65 9.67 11.83
CA GLN A 76 -4.41 10.79 12.39
C GLN A 76 -5.69 10.35 13.10
N THR A 77 -6.39 9.36 12.54
CA THR A 77 -7.59 8.78 13.19
C THR A 77 -7.22 8.09 14.50
N ALA A 78 -6.11 7.35 14.51
CA ALA A 78 -5.59 6.72 15.73
C ALA A 78 -5.13 7.76 16.77
N GLU A 79 -4.43 8.81 16.34
CA GLU A 79 -3.94 9.90 17.20
C GLU A 79 -5.10 10.66 17.86
N GLY A 80 -6.16 10.97 17.11
CA GLY A 80 -7.38 11.58 17.67
C GLY A 80 -7.98 10.73 18.79
N ALA A 81 -8.10 9.42 18.58
CA ALA A 81 -8.61 8.50 19.59
C ALA A 81 -7.68 8.37 20.81
N LEU A 82 -6.36 8.39 20.62
CA LEU A 82 -5.39 8.37 21.72
C LEU A 82 -5.36 9.68 22.51
N ASN A 83 -5.63 10.82 21.88
CA ASN A 83 -5.78 12.10 22.57
C ASN A 83 -6.98 12.08 23.53
N GLU A 84 -8.12 11.56 23.08
CA GLU A 84 -9.29 11.36 23.97
C GLU A 84 -8.98 10.40 25.12
N THR A 85 -8.34 9.26 24.81
CA THR A 85 -7.89 8.30 25.85
C THR A 85 -6.96 8.97 26.87
N THR A 86 -6.05 9.83 26.41
CA THR A 86 -5.12 10.56 27.29
C THR A 86 -5.86 11.56 28.19
N ALA A 87 -6.85 12.28 27.67
CA ALA A 87 -7.69 13.18 28.46
C ALA A 87 -8.47 12.41 29.55
N ILE A 88 -9.03 11.25 29.21
CA ILE A 88 -9.71 10.39 30.17
C ILE A 88 -8.75 9.88 31.25
N LEU A 89 -7.54 9.45 30.90
CA LEU A 89 -6.54 9.01 31.86
C LEU A 89 -6.08 10.13 32.80
N GLN A 90 -5.99 11.37 32.31
CA GLN A 90 -5.73 12.54 33.16
C GLN A 90 -6.88 12.75 34.15
N ARG A 91 -8.14 12.65 33.71
CA ARG A 91 -9.31 12.72 34.60
C ARG A 91 -9.33 11.60 35.65
N MET A 92 -9.03 10.36 35.25
CA MET A 92 -8.89 9.23 36.18
C MET A 92 -7.80 9.49 37.24
N ARG A 93 -6.69 10.13 36.85
CA ARG A 93 -5.63 10.52 37.79
C ARG A 93 -6.12 11.57 38.78
N GLU A 94 -6.85 12.58 38.33
CA GLU A 94 -7.45 13.60 39.22
C GLU A 94 -8.37 12.94 40.25
N LEU A 95 -9.26 12.06 39.80
CA LEU A 95 -10.17 11.30 40.66
C LEU A 95 -9.41 10.41 41.65
N SER A 96 -8.30 9.81 41.23
CA SER A 96 -7.45 8.99 42.10
C SER A 96 -6.81 9.82 43.22
N VAL A 97 -6.32 11.03 42.90
CA VAL A 97 -5.78 11.96 43.90
C VAL A 97 -6.89 12.47 44.82
N GLN A 98 -8.09 12.73 44.30
CA GLN A 98 -9.25 13.13 45.09
C GLN A 98 -9.69 12.03 46.07
N ALA A 99 -9.70 10.77 45.62
CA ALA A 99 -10.02 9.62 46.47
C ALA A 99 -8.97 9.35 47.56
N ALA A 100 -7.73 9.77 47.35
CA ALA A 100 -6.65 9.67 48.32
C ALA A 100 -6.74 10.71 49.47
N ASN A 101 -7.63 11.69 49.37
CA ASN A 101 -7.84 12.66 50.43
C ASN A 101 -8.52 12.02 51.66
N GLY A 102 -7.89 12.14 52.83
CA GLY A 102 -8.34 11.49 54.07
C GLY A 102 -9.67 12.02 54.64
N THR A 103 -10.15 13.18 54.16
CA THR A 103 -11.42 13.78 54.63
C THR A 103 -12.66 13.24 53.94
N LEU A 104 -12.53 12.48 52.85
CA LEU A 104 -13.67 11.89 52.13
C LEU A 104 -14.31 10.73 52.91
N THR A 105 -15.64 10.68 52.88
CA THR A 105 -16.42 9.58 53.44
C THR A 105 -16.30 8.31 52.57
N SER A 106 -16.78 7.17 53.08
CA SER A 106 -16.84 5.92 52.31
C SER A 106 -17.75 6.03 51.09
N ASP A 107 -18.87 6.74 51.23
CA ASP A 107 -19.87 6.88 50.18
C ASP A 107 -19.31 7.73 49.04
N ASP A 108 -18.61 8.82 49.35
CA ASP A 108 -17.95 9.67 48.35
C ASP A 108 -16.90 8.90 47.53
N ARG A 109 -16.11 8.05 48.18
CA ARG A 109 -15.14 7.18 47.47
C ARG A 109 -15.84 6.18 46.56
N GLN A 110 -17.00 5.69 46.96
CA GLN A 110 -17.80 4.78 46.14
C GLN A 110 -18.40 5.47 44.92
N HIS A 111 -18.74 6.76 45.01
CA HIS A 111 -19.14 7.57 43.87
C HIS A 111 -17.98 7.85 42.92
N ILE A 112 -16.79 8.18 43.44
CA ILE A 112 -15.57 8.34 42.63
C ILE A 112 -15.23 7.05 41.90
N GLN A 113 -15.32 5.90 42.57
CA GLN A 113 -15.06 4.60 41.93
C GLN A 113 -16.01 4.34 40.77
N ARG A 114 -17.31 4.67 40.91
CA ARG A 114 -18.28 4.57 39.82
C ARG A 114 -17.93 5.46 38.62
N GLU A 115 -17.43 6.67 38.86
CA GLU A 115 -16.95 7.55 37.78
C GLU A 115 -15.71 6.94 37.09
N VAL A 116 -14.75 6.41 37.86
CA VAL A 116 -13.57 5.71 37.32
C VAL A 116 -13.96 4.49 36.49
N ASP A 117 -14.93 3.70 36.93
CA ASP A 117 -15.41 2.52 36.20
C ASP A 117 -16.06 2.93 34.86
N GLN A 118 -16.85 4.01 34.83
CA GLN A 118 -17.41 4.57 33.59
C GLN A 118 -16.33 5.07 32.63
N LEU A 119 -15.31 5.75 33.16
CA LEU A 119 -14.17 6.22 32.34
C LEU A 119 -13.37 5.04 31.77
N LYS A 120 -13.28 3.92 32.50
CA LYS A 120 -12.67 2.70 31.98
C LYS A 120 -13.48 2.08 30.85
N GLU A 121 -14.80 1.98 31.00
CA GLU A 121 -15.70 1.51 29.93
C GLU A 121 -15.61 2.40 28.68
N GLU A 122 -15.45 3.71 28.88
CA GLU A 122 -15.23 4.67 27.80
C GLU A 122 -13.93 4.38 27.02
N ILE A 123 -12.82 4.14 27.73
CA ILE A 123 -11.54 3.77 27.10
C ILE A 123 -11.69 2.48 26.29
N ASP A 124 -12.35 1.46 26.84
CA ASP A 124 -12.60 0.18 26.14
C ASP A 124 -13.48 0.39 24.89
N ARG A 125 -14.46 1.30 24.96
CA ARG A 125 -15.27 1.68 23.79
C ARG A 125 -14.45 2.40 22.72
N ILE A 126 -13.58 3.35 23.09
CA ILE A 126 -12.69 4.03 22.15
C ILE A 126 -11.79 2.99 21.45
N SER A 127 -11.16 2.09 22.22
CA SER A 127 -10.31 1.03 21.67
C SER A 127 -11.03 0.14 20.64
N THR A 128 -12.28 -0.25 20.93
CA THR A 128 -13.08 -1.14 20.07
C THR A 128 -13.80 -0.44 18.93
N SER A 129 -14.13 0.84 19.07
CA SER A 129 -14.86 1.62 18.06
C SER A 129 -13.94 2.34 17.07
N THR A 130 -12.69 2.64 17.43
CA THR A 130 -11.76 3.34 16.52
C THR A 130 -11.39 2.45 15.33
N GLU A 131 -11.86 2.85 14.16
CA GLU A 131 -11.64 2.13 12.91
C GLU A 131 -11.32 3.06 11.75
N PHE A 132 -10.48 2.57 10.84
CA PHE A 132 -10.22 3.22 9.56
C PHE A 132 -10.46 2.22 8.44
N ASN A 133 -11.39 2.54 7.53
CA ASN A 133 -11.78 1.66 6.42
C ASN A 133 -12.07 0.21 6.91
N THR A 134 -12.93 0.08 7.92
CA THR A 134 -13.32 -1.19 8.59
C THR A 134 -12.22 -1.92 9.37
N LYS A 135 -10.99 -1.39 9.42
CA LYS A 135 -9.91 -1.96 10.23
C LYS A 135 -9.87 -1.32 11.60
N LYS A 136 -10.00 -2.14 12.64
CA LYS A 136 -9.77 -1.73 14.03
C LYS A 136 -8.30 -1.36 14.22
N LEU A 137 -8.06 -0.25 14.91
CA LEU A 137 -6.69 0.31 15.05
C LEU A 137 -6.10 0.08 16.43
N LEU A 138 -6.92 0.08 17.49
CA LEU A 138 -6.46 0.18 18.88
C LEU A 138 -6.82 -1.05 19.73
N ASN A 139 -7.28 -2.14 19.12
CA ASN A 139 -7.72 -3.36 19.82
C ASN A 139 -6.61 -4.42 19.99
N GLY A 140 -5.37 -4.14 19.57
CA GLY A 140 -4.23 -5.06 19.70
C GLY A 140 -4.13 -6.15 18.63
N ASP A 141 -5.18 -6.36 17.82
CA ASP A 141 -5.20 -7.39 16.76
C ASP A 141 -4.15 -7.14 15.67
N ALA A 142 -3.73 -5.88 15.50
CA ALA A 142 -2.69 -5.51 14.54
C ALA A 142 -1.29 -6.03 14.91
N THR A 143 -1.06 -6.39 16.18
CA THR A 143 0.25 -6.84 16.70
C THR A 143 0.60 -8.26 16.29
N ALA A 144 -0.39 -9.13 16.05
CA ALA A 144 -0.20 -10.52 15.68
C ALA A 144 -0.81 -10.82 14.29
N ARG A 145 -0.13 -10.39 13.23
CA ARG A 145 -0.48 -10.80 11.87
C ARG A 145 0.16 -12.15 11.57
N TRP A 146 -0.63 -13.21 11.66
CA TRP A 146 -0.26 -14.53 11.15
C TRP A 146 -0.35 -14.48 9.61
N SER A 147 0.77 -14.71 8.95
CA SER A 147 0.83 -14.83 7.49
C SER A 147 1.46 -16.18 7.20
N THR A 148 0.64 -17.16 6.84
CA THR A 148 1.15 -18.46 6.42
C THR A 148 1.10 -18.61 4.91
N SER A 149 2.18 -19.16 4.35
CA SER A 149 2.25 -19.59 2.95
C SER A 149 1.67 -21.00 2.75
N ASP A 150 1.49 -21.76 3.84
CA ASP A 150 1.08 -23.16 3.87
C ASP A 150 0.08 -23.39 5.02
N ALA A 151 -1.09 -23.97 4.71
CA ALA A 151 -2.14 -24.21 5.71
C ALA A 151 -1.68 -25.09 6.89
N ASP A 152 -0.66 -25.93 6.67
CA ASP A 152 -0.10 -26.85 7.67
C ASP A 152 1.10 -26.29 8.44
N LYS A 153 1.63 -25.11 8.08
CA LYS A 153 2.79 -24.49 8.73
C LYS A 153 2.56 -23.01 9.00
N MET A 154 1.82 -22.72 10.06
CA MET A 154 1.63 -21.34 10.52
C MET A 154 2.88 -20.81 11.22
N ASP A 155 3.73 -20.08 10.50
CA ASP A 155 4.79 -19.29 11.13
C ASP A 155 4.19 -18.02 11.75
N ALA A 156 4.15 -17.96 13.08
CA ALA A 156 3.74 -16.79 13.84
C ALA A 156 4.95 -15.85 14.04
N ILE A 157 5.02 -14.76 13.27
CA ILE A 157 6.02 -13.72 13.48
C ILE A 157 5.52 -12.79 14.59
N ILE A 158 5.94 -13.03 15.83
CA ILE A 158 5.71 -12.12 16.95
C ILE A 158 6.68 -10.94 16.82
N ARG A 159 6.14 -9.72 16.62
CA ARG A 159 6.92 -8.52 16.28
C ARG A 159 7.42 -7.70 17.48
N ASP A 160 7.03 -8.07 18.70
CA ASP A 160 7.40 -7.34 19.92
C ASP A 160 7.66 -8.29 21.09
N SER A 161 8.36 -7.80 22.11
CA SER A 161 8.78 -8.57 23.29
C SER A 161 7.57 -9.11 24.04
N VAL A 162 7.37 -10.43 23.97
CA VAL A 162 6.35 -11.14 24.73
C VAL A 162 6.72 -11.11 26.21
N ILE A 163 5.82 -10.64 27.07
CA ILE A 163 5.97 -10.79 28.53
C ILE A 163 5.96 -12.30 28.84
N SER A 164 6.85 -12.77 29.70
CA SER A 164 6.91 -14.19 30.08
C SER A 164 5.60 -14.61 30.78
N GLY A 165 4.92 -15.61 30.22
CA GLY A 165 3.69 -16.19 30.77
C GLY A 165 3.26 -17.45 30.01
N ASN A 166 2.48 -18.31 30.65
CA ASN A 166 1.86 -19.46 29.99
C ASN A 166 0.66 -18.98 29.18
N TYR A 167 0.78 -19.00 27.86
CA TYR A 167 -0.31 -18.67 26.94
C TYR A 167 -1.06 -19.94 26.54
N GLN A 168 -2.36 -20.00 26.86
CA GLN A 168 -3.24 -21.03 26.32
C GLN A 168 -3.72 -20.58 24.95
N LEU A 169 -3.32 -21.31 23.91
CA LEU A 169 -3.62 -21.00 22.52
C LEU A 169 -4.90 -21.76 22.10
N ASP A 170 -6.07 -21.13 22.26
CA ASP A 170 -7.32 -21.70 21.74
C ASP A 170 -7.50 -21.34 20.26
N VAL A 171 -7.14 -22.28 19.38
CA VAL A 171 -7.31 -22.14 17.93
C VAL A 171 -8.76 -22.45 17.55
N THR A 172 -9.63 -21.44 17.60
CA THR A 172 -10.97 -21.53 16.98
C THR A 172 -10.92 -20.93 15.59
N ALA A 173 -10.45 -21.71 14.61
CA ALA A 173 -10.41 -21.29 13.21
C ALA A 173 -11.83 -21.29 12.61
N ARG A 174 -12.49 -20.12 12.56
CA ARG A 174 -13.55 -19.90 11.56
C ARG A 174 -12.88 -19.51 10.24
N VAL A 175 -12.72 -20.50 9.37
CA VAL A 175 -12.29 -20.32 7.97
C VAL A 175 -13.24 -19.34 7.26
N GLY A 176 -12.74 -18.13 6.96
CA GLY A 176 -13.58 -17.07 6.41
C GLY A 176 -12.81 -15.84 5.92
N LYS A 177 -12.08 -16.00 4.80
CA LYS A 177 -11.68 -15.00 3.80
C LYS A 177 -11.01 -13.70 4.30
N ASN A 178 -9.68 -13.73 4.39
CA ASN A 178 -8.86 -12.58 3.99
C ASN A 178 -8.13 -12.95 2.69
N GLN A 179 -8.65 -12.46 1.56
CA GLN A 179 -7.92 -12.51 0.29
C GLN A 179 -6.82 -11.45 0.34
N VAL A 180 -5.58 -11.88 0.57
CA VAL A 180 -4.43 -11.09 0.12
C VAL A 180 -4.07 -11.64 -1.25
N LEU A 181 -4.39 -10.88 -2.30
CA LEU A 181 -3.90 -11.14 -3.64
C LEU A 181 -2.37 -11.03 -3.60
N LYS A 182 -1.70 -12.17 -3.43
CA LYS A 182 -0.26 -12.28 -3.66
C LYS A 182 -0.06 -12.13 -5.16
N SER A 183 0.32 -10.94 -5.62
CA SER A 183 0.75 -10.77 -7.00
C SER A 183 2.09 -11.48 -7.15
N ASP A 184 2.07 -12.70 -7.67
CA ASP A 184 3.27 -13.42 -8.12
C ASP A 184 3.77 -12.75 -9.42
N ILE A 185 4.30 -11.53 -9.28
CA ILE A 185 5.06 -10.89 -10.34
C ILE A 185 6.52 -11.31 -10.13
N MET A 186 6.88 -12.35 -10.89
CA MET A 186 8.24 -12.77 -11.23
C MET A 186 9.08 -13.36 -10.10
N THR A 187 8.95 -14.68 -9.91
CA THR A 187 10.11 -15.52 -9.61
C THR A 187 10.35 -16.44 -10.80
N LEU A 188 11.45 -16.21 -11.51
CA LEU A 188 11.95 -17.16 -12.50
C LEU A 188 12.33 -18.42 -11.73
N LYS A 189 11.67 -19.53 -12.06
CA LYS A 189 11.93 -20.86 -11.51
C LYS A 189 13.40 -21.21 -11.79
N GLU A 190 14.23 -21.26 -10.74
CA GLU A 190 15.54 -21.90 -10.82
C GLU A 190 15.36 -23.34 -11.31
N GLY A 191 16.12 -23.72 -12.36
CA GLY A 191 16.29 -25.12 -12.73
C GLY A 191 16.02 -25.53 -14.18
N SER A 192 15.93 -24.64 -15.17
CA SER A 192 15.83 -25.05 -16.58
C SER A 192 17.16 -24.96 -17.34
N PHE A 193 18.24 -25.54 -16.82
CA PHE A 193 19.43 -25.90 -17.60
C PHE A 193 20.12 -27.14 -16.99
N ALA A 194 19.61 -28.34 -17.31
CA ALA A 194 20.39 -29.59 -17.28
C ALA A 194 19.62 -30.75 -17.95
N GLY A 195 20.22 -31.33 -19.02
CA GLY A 195 19.85 -32.61 -19.70
C GLY A 195 18.76 -32.44 -20.76
N ASP A 196 18.92 -32.75 -22.05
CA ASP A 196 19.87 -33.56 -22.85
C ASP A 196 20.15 -32.85 -24.19
#